data_AF-A0A832DEB6-F1
#
_entry.id   AF-A0A832DEB6-F1
#
_cell.length_a   1.000
_cell.length_b   1.000
_cell.length_c   1.000
_cell.angle_alpha   90.00
_cell.angle_beta   90.00
_cell.angle_gamma   90.00
#
_symmetry.space_group_name_H-M   'P 1'
#
loop_
_entity.id
_entity.type
_entity.pdbx_description
1 polymer ?
#
loop_
_entity_poly.entity_id
_entity_poly.type
_entity_poly.pdbx_seq_one_letter_code
_entity_poly.pdbx_strand_id
1 'polypeptide(L)'
;MLAALNATDTAVGTTDSAIRDPLLRYRRPGAKVSIEKILALQPDLVIAPTSYPAEELEAKLPHHIKVVRLDLWGVNRLFDEVEKLALLVNKTAEARSLIAKYRAVLEEINKAVTGAERSAVYYEWFSDYNTVGKLNEWHNAVEVAGGRNVFGDLEQYSVRANPEAVVARNPDVIIRREHARYFNPCLDNSTRRLEEVAKAIAERPGLAGVRAGYL
;
A
#
# COMPACT_ATOMS: atom_id res chain seq x y z
N MET A 1 4.37 -10.42 2.67
CA MET A 1 3.38 -11.33 3.28
C MET A 1 3.95 -12.71 3.58
N LEU A 2 4.60 -13.40 2.64
CA LEU A 2 5.22 -14.72 2.91
C LEU A 2 6.11 -14.76 4.16
N ALA A 3 6.94 -13.72 4.38
CA ALA A 3 7.73 -13.58 5.60
C ALA A 3 6.86 -13.48 6.87
N ALA A 4 5.76 -12.73 6.84
CA ALA A 4 4.84 -12.61 7.97
C ALA A 4 4.11 -13.93 8.29
N LEU A 5 4.01 -14.84 7.31
CA LEU A 5 3.45 -16.18 7.45
C LEU A 5 4.51 -17.24 7.74
N ASN A 6 5.78 -16.89 7.94
CA ASN A 6 6.90 -17.83 8.05
C ASN A 6 6.92 -18.87 6.91
N ALA A 7 6.74 -18.38 5.68
CA ALA A 7 6.62 -19.15 4.45
C ALA A 7 7.67 -18.77 3.41
N THR A 8 8.80 -18.20 3.83
CA THR A 8 9.85 -17.78 2.88
C THR A 8 10.50 -18.99 2.23
N ASP A 9 10.68 -20.09 2.96
CA ASP A 9 11.19 -21.36 2.46
C ASP A 9 10.43 -21.93 1.25
N THR A 10 9.17 -21.54 1.05
CA THR A 10 8.38 -21.95 -0.13
C THR A 10 8.67 -21.10 -1.38
N ALA A 11 9.40 -20.00 -1.25
CA ALA A 11 9.73 -19.11 -2.36
C ALA A 11 11.05 -19.51 -3.02
N VAL A 12 11.04 -19.65 -4.35
CA VAL A 12 12.26 -19.90 -5.15
C VAL A 12 12.79 -18.62 -5.84
N GLY A 13 11.99 -17.55 -5.88
CA GLY A 13 12.38 -16.25 -6.43
C GLY A 13 11.43 -15.12 -6.04
N THR A 14 11.88 -13.88 -6.22
CA THR A 14 11.09 -12.67 -5.90
C THR A 14 11.47 -11.50 -6.79
N THR A 15 10.57 -10.56 -7.05
CA THR A 15 10.88 -9.32 -7.80
C THR A 15 11.83 -8.40 -7.04
N ASP A 16 12.47 -7.47 -7.77
CA ASP A 16 13.33 -6.42 -7.19
C ASP A 16 12.58 -5.47 -6.23
N SER A 17 11.25 -5.45 -6.32
CA SER A 17 10.35 -4.62 -5.52
C SER A 17 9.90 -5.27 -4.21
N ALA A 18 10.13 -6.58 -4.03
CA ALA A 18 9.99 -7.17 -2.72
C ALA A 18 10.98 -6.46 -1.80
N ILE A 19 10.42 -5.76 -0.82
CA ILE A 19 11.12 -4.86 0.10
C ILE A 19 12.43 -5.52 0.51
N ARG A 20 13.50 -4.70 0.60
CA ARG A 20 14.84 -5.04 1.10
C ARG A 20 14.76 -5.56 2.55
N ASP A 21 14.11 -6.69 2.72
CA ASP A 21 13.98 -7.43 3.96
C ASP A 21 15.23 -8.31 4.03
N PRO A 22 16.07 -8.16 5.07
CA PRO A 22 17.21 -9.03 5.30
C PRO A 22 16.85 -10.53 5.31
N LEU A 23 15.58 -10.88 5.53
CA LEU A 23 15.04 -12.23 5.53
C LEU A 23 14.73 -12.77 4.12
N LEU A 24 14.68 -11.93 3.09
CA LEU A 24 14.40 -12.34 1.70
C LEU A 24 15.72 -12.52 0.92
N ARG A 25 16.36 -13.67 1.08
CA ARG A 25 17.62 -14.06 0.39
C ARG A 25 17.39 -14.64 -1.02
N TYR A 26 16.64 -13.97 -1.88
CA TYR A 26 16.29 -14.52 -3.22
C TYR A 26 16.95 -13.80 -4.39
N ARG A 27 17.11 -14.54 -5.49
CA ARG A 27 17.52 -14.00 -6.80
C ARG A 27 16.41 -13.11 -7.36
N ARG A 28 16.87 -12.00 -7.96
CA ARG A 28 16.11 -10.81 -8.34
C ARG A 28 15.95 -10.72 -9.87
N PRO A 29 14.78 -10.97 -10.46
CA PRO A 29 14.56 -10.97 -11.89
C PRO A 29 14.23 -9.57 -12.43
N GLY A 30 14.82 -8.48 -11.94
CA GLY A 30 14.73 -7.17 -12.60
C GLY A 30 13.33 -6.51 -12.51
N ALA A 31 13.25 -5.25 -12.97
CA ALA A 31 12.01 -4.46 -12.98
C ALA A 31 11.00 -4.88 -14.08
N LYS A 32 11.46 -5.61 -15.10
CA LYS A 32 10.62 -6.29 -16.10
C LYS A 32 10.71 -7.79 -15.86
N VAL A 33 9.56 -8.44 -15.67
CA VAL A 33 9.53 -9.87 -15.44
C VAL A 33 10.07 -10.59 -16.68
N SER A 34 11.09 -11.41 -16.49
CA SER A 34 11.63 -12.28 -17.54
C SER A 34 11.06 -13.68 -17.37
N ILE A 35 10.30 -14.13 -18.36
CA ILE A 35 9.72 -15.48 -18.38
C ILE A 35 10.82 -16.54 -18.35
N GLU A 36 11.91 -16.33 -19.09
CA GLU A 36 13.08 -17.21 -19.05
C GLU A 36 13.65 -17.33 -17.62
N LYS A 37 13.78 -16.21 -16.89
CA LYS A 37 14.25 -16.24 -15.50
C LYS A 37 13.25 -16.92 -14.56
N ILE A 38 11.94 -16.78 -14.78
CA ILE A 38 10.93 -17.51 -14.01
C ILE A 38 11.09 -19.02 -14.27
N LEU A 39 11.15 -19.44 -15.52
CA LEU A 39 11.25 -20.86 -15.89
C LEU A 39 12.54 -21.50 -15.35
N ALA A 40 13.65 -20.76 -15.33
CA ALA A 40 14.92 -21.23 -14.77
C ALA A 40 14.86 -21.52 -13.26
N LEU A 41 13.90 -20.95 -12.55
CA LEU A 41 13.67 -21.22 -11.12
C LEU A 41 12.78 -22.45 -10.87
N GLN A 42 12.21 -23.03 -11.94
CA GLN A 42 11.33 -24.21 -11.89
C GLN A 42 10.17 -24.07 -10.87
N PRO A 43 9.39 -22.97 -10.87
CA PRO A 43 8.26 -22.83 -9.96
C PRO A 43 7.08 -23.71 -10.41
N ASP A 44 6.28 -24.15 -9.45
CA ASP A 44 4.95 -24.74 -9.67
C ASP A 44 3.82 -23.68 -9.58
N LEU A 45 4.10 -22.55 -8.93
CA LEU A 45 3.18 -21.42 -8.73
C LEU A 45 3.90 -20.07 -8.87
N VAL A 46 3.26 -19.14 -9.57
CA VAL A 46 3.63 -17.73 -9.65
C VAL A 46 2.52 -16.89 -9.01
N ILE A 47 2.89 -16.06 -8.04
CA ILE A 47 1.98 -15.08 -7.43
C ILE A 47 2.32 -13.69 -7.98
N ALA A 48 1.33 -12.99 -8.51
CA ALA A 48 1.49 -11.65 -9.09
C ALA A 48 0.32 -10.74 -8.71
N PRO A 49 0.50 -9.41 -8.64
CA PRO A 49 -0.60 -8.48 -8.41
C PRO A 49 -1.56 -8.48 -9.61
N THR A 50 -2.81 -8.08 -9.37
CA THR A 50 -3.85 -7.96 -10.42
C THR A 50 -3.50 -6.90 -11.46
N SER A 51 -2.69 -5.90 -11.09
CA SER A 51 -2.21 -4.84 -11.97
C SER A 51 -1.14 -5.29 -12.97
N TYR A 52 -0.54 -6.47 -12.77
CA TYR A 52 0.44 -7.00 -13.72
C TYR A 52 -0.29 -7.55 -14.96
N PRO A 53 0.15 -7.29 -16.20
CA PRO A 53 -0.60 -7.73 -17.38
C PRO A 53 -0.74 -9.26 -17.48
N ALA A 54 -1.87 -9.76 -17.97
CA ALA A 54 -2.15 -11.20 -18.06
C ALA A 54 -1.42 -11.86 -19.24
N GLU A 55 -1.30 -11.14 -20.35
CA GLU A 55 -0.53 -11.51 -21.54
C GLU A 55 0.96 -11.72 -21.24
N GLU A 56 1.44 -11.26 -20.09
CA GLU A 56 2.82 -11.43 -19.68
C GLU A 56 3.08 -12.71 -18.89
N LEU A 57 2.11 -13.23 -18.12
CA LEU A 57 2.31 -14.40 -17.27
C LEU A 57 1.52 -15.60 -17.78
N GLU A 58 0.19 -15.55 -17.71
CA GLU A 58 -0.70 -16.68 -18.02
C GLU A 58 -0.56 -17.15 -19.47
N ALA A 59 -0.35 -16.22 -20.41
CA ALA A 59 -0.18 -16.56 -21.83
C ALA A 59 1.20 -17.14 -22.17
N LYS A 60 2.22 -16.87 -21.35
CA LYS A 60 3.63 -17.21 -21.64
C LYS A 60 4.18 -18.33 -20.78
N LEU A 61 3.58 -18.58 -19.62
CA LEU A 61 3.95 -19.67 -18.74
C LEU A 61 3.28 -20.98 -19.17
N PRO A 62 3.99 -22.12 -19.10
CA PRO A 62 3.40 -23.43 -19.33
C PRO A 62 2.22 -23.71 -18.39
N HIS A 63 1.21 -24.46 -18.86
CA HIS A 63 -0.01 -24.76 -18.10
C HIS A 63 0.19 -25.48 -16.74
N HIS A 64 1.34 -26.11 -16.53
CA HIS A 64 1.68 -26.74 -15.26
C HIS A 64 2.10 -25.72 -14.19
N ILE A 65 2.59 -24.55 -14.59
CA ILE A 65 2.90 -23.44 -13.67
C ILE A 65 1.62 -22.64 -13.48
N LYS A 66 1.05 -22.68 -12.27
CA LYS A 66 -0.16 -21.91 -11.98
C LYS A 66 0.20 -20.45 -11.76
N VAL A 67 -0.69 -19.56 -12.18
CA VAL A 67 -0.59 -18.13 -11.86
C VAL A 67 -1.76 -17.77 -10.96
N VAL A 68 -1.46 -17.21 -9.79
CA VAL A 68 -2.46 -16.73 -8.84
C VAL A 68 -2.29 -15.23 -8.67
N ARG A 69 -3.40 -14.50 -8.78
CA ARG A 69 -3.43 -13.05 -8.63
C ARG A 69 -3.83 -12.66 -7.22
N LEU A 70 -2.93 -12.03 -6.49
CA LEU A 70 -3.15 -11.51 -5.13
C LEU A 70 -2.47 -10.15 -5.00
N ASP A 71 -3.21 -9.15 -4.54
CA ASP A 71 -2.66 -7.81 -4.34
C ASP A 71 -1.94 -7.70 -2.97
N LEU A 72 -2.49 -8.37 -1.95
CA LEU A 72 -1.99 -8.46 -0.56
C LEU A 72 -1.87 -7.12 0.14
N TRP A 73 -2.78 -6.18 -0.15
CA TRP A 73 -2.87 -4.87 0.50
C TRP A 73 -4.31 -4.33 0.48
N GLY A 74 -4.57 -3.29 1.29
CA GLY A 74 -5.89 -2.66 1.41
C GLY A 74 -6.77 -3.33 2.47
N VAL A 75 -7.39 -2.54 3.33
CA VAL A 75 -8.15 -3.02 4.51
C VAL A 75 -9.31 -3.94 4.16
N ASN A 76 -9.88 -3.79 2.96
CA ASN A 76 -11.04 -4.57 2.52
C ASN A 76 -10.69 -5.95 1.98
N ARG A 77 -9.51 -6.11 1.37
CA ARG A 77 -9.12 -7.35 0.64
C ARG A 77 -8.04 -8.14 1.34
N LEU A 78 -7.25 -7.48 2.18
CA LEU A 78 -6.06 -8.06 2.78
C LEU A 78 -6.33 -9.38 3.51
N PHE A 79 -7.39 -9.46 4.32
CA PHE A 79 -7.63 -10.66 5.13
C PHE A 79 -7.97 -11.88 4.26
N ASP A 80 -8.89 -11.73 3.32
CA ASP A 80 -9.29 -12.81 2.40
C ASP A 80 -8.10 -13.26 1.54
N GLU A 81 -7.28 -12.33 1.06
CA GLU A 81 -6.10 -12.67 0.26
C GLU A 81 -4.98 -13.31 1.09
N VAL A 82 -4.83 -12.94 2.36
CA VAL A 82 -3.93 -13.61 3.31
C VAL A 82 -4.39 -15.03 3.58
N GLU A 83 -5.70 -15.28 3.75
CA GLU A 83 -6.23 -16.63 3.91
C GLU A 83 -5.98 -17.50 2.67
N LYS A 84 -6.24 -16.94 1.47
CA LYS A 84 -5.95 -17.63 0.19
C LYS A 84 -4.46 -17.94 0.05
N LEU A 85 -3.59 -16.97 0.32
CA LEU A 85 -2.15 -17.17 0.29
C LEU A 85 -1.74 -18.30 1.25
N ALA A 86 -2.27 -18.28 2.47
CA ALA A 86 -1.96 -19.27 3.50
C ALA A 86 -2.39 -20.69 3.14
N LEU A 87 -3.49 -20.86 2.40
CA LEU A 87 -3.88 -22.15 1.85
C LEU A 87 -2.86 -22.65 0.82
N LEU A 88 -2.34 -21.75 -0.04
CA LEU A 88 -1.36 -22.10 -1.07
C LEU A 88 -0.01 -22.52 -0.49
N VAL A 89 0.39 -21.93 0.65
CA VAL A 89 1.70 -22.21 1.29
C VAL A 89 1.59 -23.06 2.55
N ASN A 90 0.41 -23.61 2.86
CA ASN A 90 0.13 -24.42 4.04
C ASN A 90 0.48 -23.74 5.38
N LYS A 91 0.05 -22.48 5.56
CA LYS A 91 0.32 -21.61 6.73
C LYS A 91 -0.95 -21.01 7.33
N THR A 92 -2.03 -21.78 7.35
CA THR A 92 -3.37 -21.31 7.78
C THR A 92 -3.41 -20.92 9.25
N ALA A 93 -2.63 -21.57 10.12
CA ALA A 93 -2.52 -21.23 11.54
C ALA A 93 -1.82 -19.88 11.75
N GLU A 94 -0.72 -19.65 11.03
CA GLU A 94 0.03 -18.40 11.04
C GLU A 94 -0.82 -17.25 10.50
N ALA A 95 -1.57 -17.48 9.43
CA ALA A 95 -2.51 -16.50 8.89
C ALA A 95 -3.63 -16.15 9.88
N ARG A 96 -4.23 -17.14 10.55
CA ARG A 96 -5.25 -16.88 11.58
C ARG A 96 -4.69 -16.00 12.70
N SER A 97 -3.47 -16.29 13.16
CA SER A 97 -2.79 -15.48 14.18
C SER A 97 -2.50 -14.06 13.69
N LEU A 98 -2.01 -13.91 12.46
CA LEU A 98 -1.73 -12.61 11.84
C LEU A 98 -3.00 -11.76 11.67
N ILE A 99 -4.07 -12.36 11.14
CA ILE A 99 -5.36 -11.71 10.94
C ILE A 99 -5.95 -11.28 12.29
N ALA A 100 -5.88 -12.13 13.32
CA ALA A 100 -6.36 -11.77 14.66
C ALA A 100 -5.63 -10.54 15.21
N LYS A 101 -4.29 -10.46 15.05
CA LYS A 101 -3.52 -9.28 15.45
C LYS A 101 -3.95 -8.03 14.71
N TYR A 102 -4.16 -8.12 13.41
CA TYR A 102 -4.56 -6.96 12.59
C TYR A 102 -5.98 -6.51 12.94
N ARG A 103 -6.91 -7.44 13.18
CA ARG A 103 -8.26 -7.13 13.64
C ARG A 103 -8.25 -6.45 15.01
N ALA A 104 -7.42 -6.91 15.94
CA ALA A 104 -7.28 -6.25 17.24
C ALA A 104 -6.82 -4.78 17.09
N VAL A 105 -5.84 -4.51 16.23
CA VAL A 105 -5.40 -3.12 15.94
C VAL A 105 -6.52 -2.29 15.31
N LEU A 106 -7.26 -2.85 14.35
CA LEU A 106 -8.41 -2.15 13.75
C LEU A 106 -9.52 -1.87 14.77
N GLU A 107 -9.76 -2.79 15.70
CA GLU A 107 -10.72 -2.58 16.80
C GLU A 107 -10.24 -1.49 17.76
N GLU A 108 -8.95 -1.43 18.08
CA GLU A 108 -8.38 -0.35 18.90
C GLU A 108 -8.52 1.00 18.22
N ILE A 109 -8.20 1.09 16.92
CA ILE A 109 -8.42 2.29 16.12
C ILE A 109 -9.89 2.67 16.15
N ASN A 110 -10.79 1.72 15.85
CA ASN A 110 -12.23 1.98 15.83
C ASN A 110 -12.73 2.50 17.18
N LYS A 111 -12.28 1.93 18.30
CA LYS A 111 -12.62 2.41 19.65
C LYS A 111 -12.10 3.82 19.90
N ALA A 112 -10.88 4.13 19.45
CA ALA A 112 -10.28 5.45 19.63
C ALA A 112 -10.99 6.54 18.83
N VAL A 113 -11.54 6.21 17.66
CA VAL A 113 -12.18 7.20 16.77
C VAL A 113 -13.71 7.25 16.91
N THR A 114 -14.32 6.25 17.56
CA THR A 114 -15.78 6.23 17.78
C THR A 114 -16.21 7.42 18.64
N GLY A 115 -17.11 8.25 18.10
CA GLY A 115 -17.63 9.44 18.77
C GLY A 115 -16.70 10.67 18.69
N ALA A 116 -15.52 10.54 18.08
CA ALA A 116 -14.65 11.67 17.80
C ALA A 116 -15.15 12.47 16.57
N GLU A 117 -14.87 13.77 16.56
CA GLU A 117 -15.10 14.59 15.37
C GLU A 117 -14.14 14.18 14.25
N ARG A 118 -14.67 13.99 13.04
CA ARG A 118 -13.90 13.49 11.90
C ARG A 118 -13.17 14.63 11.21
N SER A 119 -11.84 14.69 11.38
CA SER A 119 -10.99 15.67 10.69
C SER A 119 -11.12 15.55 9.17
N ALA A 120 -11.24 16.67 8.48
CA ALA A 120 -11.17 16.77 7.04
C ALA A 120 -9.72 16.53 6.58
N VAL A 121 -9.47 15.45 5.83
CA VAL A 121 -8.12 15.02 5.43
C VAL A 121 -7.93 15.20 3.93
N TYR A 122 -6.90 15.95 3.55
CA TYR A 122 -6.35 15.95 2.19
C TYR A 122 -5.15 14.99 2.13
N TYR A 123 -5.30 13.89 1.40
CA TYR A 123 -4.25 12.88 1.26
C TYR A 123 -3.54 13.04 -0.09
N GLU A 124 -2.28 13.46 -0.06
CA GLU A 124 -1.47 13.72 -1.25
C GLU A 124 -0.63 12.50 -1.63
N TRP A 125 -0.92 11.94 -2.79
CA TRP A 125 -0.44 10.67 -3.28
C TRP A 125 0.79 10.83 -4.19
N PHE A 126 1.97 10.73 -3.56
CA PHE A 126 3.32 10.74 -4.14
C PHE A 126 3.78 12.03 -4.84
N SER A 127 2.88 12.76 -5.49
CA SER A 127 3.21 13.97 -6.24
C SER A 127 2.28 15.12 -5.86
N ASP A 128 2.81 16.34 -6.03
CA ASP A 128 2.13 17.58 -5.68
C ASP A 128 0.77 17.65 -6.34
N TYR A 129 -0.29 17.90 -5.57
CA TYR A 129 -1.66 18.00 -6.02
C TYR A 129 -2.25 16.74 -6.66
N ASN A 130 -1.60 15.59 -6.56
CA ASN A 130 -2.23 14.32 -6.88
C ASN A 130 -2.81 13.74 -5.61
N THR A 131 -4.11 13.45 -5.57
CA THR A 131 -4.82 12.94 -4.39
C THR A 131 -5.60 11.67 -4.72
N VAL A 132 -6.19 11.06 -3.69
CA VAL A 132 -6.91 9.79 -3.77
C VAL A 132 -8.41 10.05 -3.73
N GLY A 133 -9.14 9.47 -4.69
CA GLY A 133 -10.61 9.47 -4.68
C GLY A 133 -11.17 8.23 -3.97
N LYS A 134 -12.49 8.06 -4.05
CA LYS A 134 -13.25 7.01 -3.36
C LYS A 134 -12.80 5.58 -3.67
N LEU A 135 -12.32 5.34 -4.89
CA LEU A 135 -11.93 4.00 -5.34
C LEU A 135 -10.53 3.58 -4.88
N ASN A 136 -9.76 4.49 -4.26
CA ASN A 136 -8.41 4.21 -3.81
C ASN A 136 -8.40 3.58 -2.41
N GLU A 137 -7.55 2.58 -2.17
CA GLU A 137 -7.47 1.97 -0.84
C GLU A 137 -6.97 2.94 0.26
N TRP A 138 -6.23 4.00 -0.09
CA TRP A 138 -5.84 5.03 0.88
C TRP A 138 -7.01 5.91 1.33
N HIS A 139 -8.10 6.00 0.55
CA HIS A 139 -9.35 6.56 1.06
C HIS A 139 -9.87 5.71 2.23
N ASN A 140 -9.92 4.38 2.07
CA ASN A 140 -10.37 3.49 3.14
C ASN A 140 -9.48 3.61 4.39
N ALA A 141 -8.16 3.76 4.22
CA ALA A 141 -7.25 3.97 5.34
C ALA A 141 -7.56 5.27 6.12
N VAL A 142 -7.86 6.38 5.41
CA VAL A 142 -8.28 7.64 6.02
C VAL A 142 -9.60 7.46 6.79
N GLU A 143 -10.58 6.81 6.18
CA GLU A 143 -11.90 6.59 6.79
C GLU A 143 -11.82 5.70 8.04
N VAL A 144 -11.05 4.62 7.99
CA VAL A 144 -10.81 3.73 9.14
C VAL A 144 -10.09 4.44 10.28
N ALA A 145 -9.18 5.37 9.96
CA ALA A 145 -8.49 6.20 10.95
C ALA A 145 -9.37 7.33 11.53
N GLY A 146 -10.67 7.38 11.19
CA GLY A 146 -11.61 8.39 11.68
C GLY A 146 -11.59 9.71 10.90
N GLY A 147 -10.66 9.90 9.98
CA GLY A 147 -10.61 11.07 9.10
C GLY A 147 -11.65 10.99 7.98
N ARG A 148 -12.07 12.12 7.44
CA ARG A 148 -12.93 12.23 6.25
C ARG A 148 -12.08 12.67 5.07
N ASN A 149 -11.91 11.82 4.07
CA ASN A 149 -11.18 12.21 2.85
C ASN A 149 -11.92 13.36 2.16
N VAL A 150 -11.28 14.52 2.04
CA VAL A 150 -11.93 15.69 1.42
C VAL A 150 -12.23 15.47 -0.05
N PHE A 151 -11.59 14.55 -0.76
CA PHE A 151 -11.93 14.16 -2.15
C PHE A 151 -12.63 12.79 -2.26
N GLY A 152 -13.13 12.25 -1.14
CA GLY A 152 -13.77 10.93 -1.07
C GLY A 152 -15.15 10.83 -1.76
N ASP A 153 -15.69 11.94 -2.24
CA ASP A 153 -16.90 12.03 -3.07
C ASP A 153 -16.65 11.67 -4.53
N LEU A 154 -15.39 11.75 -5.00
CA LEU A 154 -15.07 11.50 -6.39
C LEU A 154 -14.88 10.01 -6.66
N GLU A 155 -15.67 9.45 -7.58
CA GLU A 155 -15.57 8.04 -8.03
C GLU A 155 -14.37 7.81 -8.96
N GLN A 156 -13.18 8.15 -8.49
CA GLN A 156 -11.92 8.01 -9.20
C GLN A 156 -10.88 7.36 -8.28
N TYR A 157 -9.91 6.67 -8.87
CA TYR A 157 -8.80 6.08 -8.11
C TYR A 157 -7.74 7.13 -7.73
N SER A 158 -7.45 8.07 -8.64
CA SER A 158 -6.50 9.16 -8.43
C SER A 158 -7.07 10.42 -9.07
N VAL A 159 -6.85 11.56 -8.44
CA VAL A 159 -7.37 12.85 -8.92
C VAL A 159 -6.22 13.86 -8.92
N ARG A 160 -5.99 14.53 -10.05
CA ARG A 160 -5.13 15.71 -10.10
C ARG A 160 -5.95 16.91 -9.62
N ALA A 161 -5.81 17.25 -8.34
CA ALA A 161 -6.49 18.39 -7.75
C ALA A 161 -5.90 19.71 -8.25
N ASN A 162 -6.77 20.71 -8.45
CA ASN A 162 -6.34 22.09 -8.58
C ASN A 162 -6.06 22.67 -7.18
N PRO A 163 -5.02 23.49 -6.94
CA PRO A 163 -4.76 24.04 -5.61
C PRO A 163 -5.97 24.77 -5.01
N GLU A 164 -6.71 25.54 -5.79
CA GLU A 164 -7.92 26.23 -5.35
C GLU A 164 -9.01 25.26 -4.88
N ALA A 165 -9.09 24.07 -5.48
CA ALA A 165 -10.03 23.05 -5.05
C ALA A 165 -9.64 22.44 -3.70
N VAL A 166 -8.35 22.30 -3.41
CA VAL A 166 -7.86 21.86 -2.10
C VAL A 166 -8.21 22.90 -1.04
N VAL A 167 -7.97 24.19 -1.33
CA VAL A 167 -8.30 25.31 -0.43
C VAL A 167 -9.79 25.40 -0.16
N ALA A 168 -10.61 25.34 -1.20
CA ALA A 168 -12.07 25.41 -1.08
C ALA A 168 -12.65 24.27 -0.24
N ARG A 169 -12.01 23.09 -0.27
CA ARG A 169 -12.39 21.94 0.56
C ARG A 169 -11.88 22.03 2.01
N ASN A 170 -11.01 23.00 2.30
CA ASN A 170 -10.53 23.40 3.62
C ASN A 170 -10.21 22.22 4.56
N PRO A 171 -9.18 21.40 4.25
CA PRO A 171 -8.80 20.27 5.08
C PRO A 171 -8.23 20.75 6.43
N ASP A 172 -8.53 20.02 7.50
CA ASP A 172 -7.94 20.18 8.84
C ASP A 172 -6.54 19.53 8.91
N VAL A 173 -6.30 18.52 8.06
CA VAL A 173 -5.04 17.77 8.02
C VAL A 173 -4.64 17.52 6.58
N ILE A 174 -3.36 17.74 6.26
CA ILE A 174 -2.73 17.36 5.01
C ILE A 174 -1.75 16.23 5.29
N ILE A 175 -1.94 15.10 4.63
CA ILE A 175 -1.06 13.93 4.73
C ILE A 175 -0.32 13.75 3.41
N ARG A 176 1.02 13.67 3.44
CA ARG A 176 1.81 13.35 2.23
C ARG A 176 2.36 11.93 2.27
N ARG A 177 1.98 11.12 1.28
CA ARG A 177 2.64 9.84 1.03
C ARG A 177 4.00 10.07 0.38
N GLU A 178 5.07 9.87 1.14
CA GLU A 178 6.44 9.86 0.62
C GLU A 178 6.87 8.46 0.16
N HIS A 179 7.68 8.39 -0.89
CA HIS A 179 8.16 7.11 -1.40
C HIS A 179 9.30 6.57 -0.53
N ALA A 180 9.32 5.25 -0.29
CA ALA A 180 10.35 4.57 0.51
C ALA A 180 11.79 4.69 -0.05
N ARG A 181 11.96 5.29 -1.24
CA ARG A 181 13.27 5.60 -1.82
C ARG A 181 13.88 6.88 -1.23
N TYR A 182 13.03 7.75 -0.68
CA TYR A 182 13.40 9.03 -0.09
C TYR A 182 13.35 8.98 1.43
N PHE A 183 12.44 8.19 2.00
CA PHE A 183 12.36 7.95 3.43
C PHE A 183 11.82 6.54 3.69
N ASN A 184 12.64 5.68 4.29
CA ASN A 184 12.28 4.34 4.72
C ASN A 184 12.27 4.28 6.26
N PRO A 185 11.09 4.18 6.90
CA PRO A 185 10.99 4.20 8.36
C PRO A 185 11.68 3.01 9.04
N CYS A 186 12.04 1.96 8.30
CA CYS A 186 12.76 0.81 8.84
C CYS A 186 14.29 0.99 8.83
N LEU A 187 14.82 1.95 8.06
CA LEU A 187 16.25 2.15 7.88
C LEU A 187 16.72 3.55 8.27
N ASP A 188 15.83 4.54 8.16
CA ASP A 188 16.13 5.93 8.44
C ASP A 188 15.78 6.29 9.89
N ASN A 189 16.73 6.87 10.61
CA ASN A 189 16.57 7.30 11.99
C ASN A 189 16.32 8.81 12.13
N SER A 190 16.10 9.53 11.02
CA SER A 190 15.91 10.98 11.00
C SER A 190 14.64 11.36 10.26
N THR A 191 13.79 12.16 10.91
CA THR A 191 12.55 12.74 10.36
C THR A 191 12.78 13.94 9.46
N ARG A 192 14.03 14.40 9.29
CA ARG A 192 14.38 15.62 8.55
C ARG A 192 13.73 15.68 7.16
N ARG A 193 13.71 14.56 6.43
CA ARG A 193 13.08 14.49 5.10
C ARG A 193 11.59 14.79 5.16
N LEU A 194 10.89 14.25 6.15
CA LEU A 194 9.46 14.46 6.34
C LEU A 194 9.17 15.92 6.73
N GLU A 195 9.99 16.50 7.60
CA GLU A 195 9.90 17.91 7.99
C GLU A 195 10.11 18.86 6.81
N GLU A 196 11.12 18.59 5.96
CA GLU A 196 11.37 19.36 4.73
C GLU A 196 10.18 19.28 3.77
N VAL A 197 9.57 18.11 3.63
CA VAL A 197 8.38 17.91 2.79
C VAL A 197 7.17 18.64 3.37
N ALA A 198 6.91 18.51 4.67
CA ALA A 198 5.81 19.20 5.35
C ALA A 198 5.93 20.73 5.20
N LYS A 199 7.14 21.28 5.41
CA LYS A 199 7.43 22.70 5.21
C LYS A 199 7.18 23.12 3.76
N ALA A 200 7.68 22.35 2.79
CA ALA A 200 7.48 22.64 1.38
C ALA A 200 6.01 22.65 0.97
N ILE A 201 5.16 21.79 1.57
CA ILE A 201 3.71 21.78 1.34
C ILE A 201 3.06 23.04 1.93
N ALA A 202 3.41 23.40 3.16
CA ALA A 202 2.86 24.57 3.85
C ALA A 202 3.20 25.90 3.13
N GLU A 203 4.36 25.96 2.48
CA GLU A 203 4.80 27.12 1.71
C GLU A 203 4.22 27.19 0.28
N ARG A 204 3.43 26.18 -0.16
CA ARG A 204 2.92 26.18 -1.54
C ARG A 204 1.94 27.32 -1.80
N PRO A 205 2.04 27.98 -2.96
CA PRO A 205 1.00 28.88 -3.45
C PRO A 205 -0.37 28.19 -3.45
N GLY A 206 -1.35 28.82 -2.81
CA GLY A 206 -2.68 28.25 -2.57
C GLY A 206 -2.85 27.69 -1.16
N LEU A 207 -1.89 26.93 -0.63
CA LEU A 207 -2.03 26.26 0.67
C LEU A 207 -1.58 27.09 1.88
N ALA A 208 -0.85 28.18 1.68
CA ALA A 208 -0.34 29.05 2.76
C ALA A 208 -1.42 29.63 3.70
N GLY A 209 -2.69 29.68 3.26
CA GLY A 209 -3.83 30.13 4.06
C GLY A 209 -4.63 29.01 4.75
N VAL A 210 -4.31 27.74 4.47
CA VAL A 210 -5.01 26.58 5.04
C VAL A 210 -4.43 26.29 6.43
N ARG A 211 -5.28 26.37 7.46
CA ARG A 211 -4.90 26.02 8.84
C ARG A 211 -5.01 24.50 9.02
N ALA A 212 -4.12 23.78 8.37
CA ALA A 212 -4.02 22.33 8.50
C ALA A 212 -2.84 21.91 9.37
N GLY A 213 -2.96 20.78 10.07
CA GLY A 213 -1.81 19.99 10.50
C GLY A 213 -1.16 19.32 9.28
N TYR A 214 0.17 19.22 9.26
CA TYR A 214 0.93 18.57 8.17
C TYR A 214 1.59 17.30 8.69
N LEU A 215 1.27 16.16 8.08
CA LEU A 215 1.71 14.82 8.48
C LEU A 215 2.35 14.03 7.31
#